data_AF-A0A3M2DYZ4-F1
#
_entry.id   AF-A0A3M2DYZ4-F1
#
_cell.length_a   1.000
_cell.length_b   1.000
_cell.length_c   1.000
_cell.angle_alpha   90.00
_cell.angle_beta   90.00
_cell.angle_gamma   90.00
#
_symmetry.space_group_name_H-M   'P 1'
#
loop_
_entity.id
_entity.type
_entity.pdbx_description
1 polymer ?
#
loop_
_entity_poly.entity_id
_entity_poly.type
_entity_poly.pdbx_seq_one_letter_code
_entity_poly.pdbx_strand_id
1 'polypeptide(L)'
;MVVWMLFAAFLLADPAPDDPARLARVVGGYWLATMAAVVLFGPGWLMRGEALGIWLGHLARLAPLWRDAGGWRLGLPGARLVGARGVGRAGAVFLMAVLGAGSFDGLNETFWWLALIGVNPLEFPGRSAVIGETLAGLGLFCAGLVAVFAATVMAGLALVGARARFAEAFGRLALSLVPIALGYHLAHYLTVLLVNGQYLLAMLNDPLARGADLLGLGHVHVTTSFFNRLETVRLIWLAQGGAIVLGHVLAVLVAHAIARDMLGDDRRAALSQLPVAVFMTAYTWLGLWILAAPTA
;
A
#
# COMPACT_ATOMS: atom_id res chain seq x y z
N MET A 1 -5.53 -6.11 -10.35
CA MET A 1 -6.71 -5.86 -9.49
C MET A 1 -7.20 -7.15 -8.83
N VAL A 2 -7.80 -8.09 -9.58
CA VAL A 2 -8.39 -9.32 -8.99
C VAL A 2 -7.37 -10.09 -8.14
N VAL A 3 -6.19 -10.39 -8.69
CA VAL A 3 -5.11 -11.09 -7.96
C VAL A 3 -4.76 -10.38 -6.65
N TRP A 4 -4.66 -9.05 -6.67
CA TRP A 4 -4.38 -8.25 -5.47
C TRP A 4 -5.51 -8.35 -4.43
N MET A 5 -6.76 -8.27 -4.87
CA MET A 5 -7.91 -8.40 -3.96
C MET A 5 -7.99 -9.80 -3.35
N LEU A 6 -7.59 -10.85 -4.08
CA LEU A 6 -7.49 -12.20 -3.52
C LEU A 6 -6.40 -12.29 -2.46
N PHE A 7 -5.24 -11.66 -2.68
CA PHE A 7 -4.20 -11.54 -1.65
C PHE A 7 -4.68 -10.78 -0.41
N ALA A 8 -5.30 -9.62 -0.61
CA ALA A 8 -5.85 -8.83 0.49
C ALA A 8 -6.95 -9.59 1.25
N ALA A 9 -7.84 -10.27 0.54
CA ALA A 9 -8.88 -11.11 1.14
C ALA A 9 -8.28 -12.25 1.97
N PHE A 10 -7.25 -12.93 1.45
CA PHE A 10 -6.54 -13.97 2.20
C PHE A 10 -5.87 -13.39 3.45
N LEU A 11 -5.10 -12.30 3.30
CA LEU A 11 -4.37 -11.67 4.39
C LEU A 11 -5.31 -11.19 5.51
N LEU A 12 -6.45 -10.61 5.15
CA LEU A 12 -7.35 -9.95 6.12
C LEU A 12 -8.43 -10.86 6.68
N ALA A 13 -8.99 -11.75 5.85
CA ALA A 13 -10.15 -12.54 6.22
C ALA A 13 -9.82 -14.01 6.55
N ASP A 14 -8.67 -14.54 6.15
CA ASP A 14 -8.30 -15.90 6.55
C ASP A 14 -8.14 -15.97 8.09
N PRO A 15 -8.59 -17.07 8.73
CA PRO A 15 -8.44 -17.24 10.18
C PRO A 15 -7.00 -17.31 10.68
N ALA A 16 -6.06 -17.78 9.87
CA ALA A 16 -4.67 -17.98 10.25
C ALA A 16 -3.73 -17.81 9.03
N PRO A 17 -3.62 -16.58 8.47
CA PRO A 17 -2.85 -16.33 7.24
C PRO A 17 -1.34 -16.61 7.42
N ASP A 18 -0.85 -16.53 8.66
CA ASP A 18 0.54 -16.75 9.02
C ASP A 18 0.87 -18.22 9.35
N ASP A 19 -0.11 -19.14 9.29
CA ASP A 19 0.16 -20.58 9.43
C ASP A 19 1.08 -21.06 8.29
N PRO A 20 2.28 -21.62 8.59
CA PRO A 20 3.26 -21.94 7.55
C PRO A 20 2.73 -22.89 6.48
N ALA A 21 1.94 -23.90 6.87
CA ALA A 21 1.40 -24.88 5.94
C ALA A 21 0.33 -24.26 5.02
N ARG A 22 -0.53 -23.41 5.57
CA ARG A 22 -1.54 -22.65 4.81
C ARG A 22 -0.88 -21.66 3.86
N LEU A 23 0.06 -20.85 4.36
CA LEU A 23 0.77 -19.87 3.56
C LEU A 23 1.53 -20.54 2.41
N ALA A 24 2.21 -21.66 2.67
CA ALA A 24 2.91 -22.43 1.64
C ALA A 24 1.96 -22.93 0.53
N ARG A 25 0.74 -23.40 0.88
CA ARG A 25 -0.25 -23.81 -0.13
C ARG A 25 -0.73 -22.64 -0.98
N VAL A 26 -1.04 -21.51 -0.37
CA VAL A 26 -1.53 -20.32 -1.10
C VAL A 26 -0.45 -19.73 -2.00
N VAL A 27 0.75 -19.53 -1.47
CA VAL A 27 1.90 -19.02 -2.24
C VAL A 27 2.33 -20.00 -3.33
N GLY A 28 2.34 -21.31 -3.04
CA GLY A 28 2.64 -22.34 -4.03
C GLY A 28 1.60 -22.39 -5.16
N GLY A 29 0.32 -22.29 -4.82
CA GLY A 29 -0.77 -22.18 -5.81
C GLY A 29 -0.67 -20.91 -6.66
N TYR A 30 -0.35 -19.78 -6.03
CA TYR A 30 -0.09 -18.52 -6.73
C TYR A 30 1.08 -18.63 -7.72
N TRP A 31 2.19 -19.24 -7.28
CA TRP A 31 3.36 -19.46 -8.11
C TRP A 31 3.04 -20.38 -9.30
N LEU A 32 2.33 -21.49 -9.08
CA LEU A 32 1.89 -22.40 -10.13
C LEU A 32 0.97 -21.71 -11.15
N ALA A 33 -0.02 -20.95 -10.68
CA ALA A 33 -0.92 -20.20 -11.54
C ALA A 33 -0.18 -19.15 -12.37
N THR A 34 0.79 -18.45 -11.76
CA THR A 34 1.65 -17.49 -12.44
C THR A 34 2.51 -18.16 -13.51
N MET A 35 3.15 -19.30 -13.18
CA MET A 35 3.92 -20.08 -14.15
C MET A 35 3.08 -20.58 -15.31
N ALA A 36 1.89 -21.14 -15.04
CA ALA A 36 0.96 -21.57 -16.07
C ALA A 36 0.56 -20.39 -16.98
N ALA A 37 0.27 -19.23 -16.41
CA ALA A 37 -0.07 -18.04 -17.18
C ALA A 37 1.09 -17.55 -18.06
N VAL A 38 2.33 -17.60 -17.56
CA VAL A 38 3.52 -17.27 -18.37
C VAL A 38 3.72 -18.28 -19.50
N VAL A 39 3.47 -19.56 -19.27
CA VAL A 39 3.56 -20.60 -20.33
C VAL A 39 2.47 -20.41 -21.40
N LEU A 40 1.24 -20.08 -20.99
CA LEU A 40 0.09 -19.95 -21.90
C LEU A 40 0.06 -18.61 -22.66
N PHE A 41 0.44 -17.50 -22.00
CA PHE A 41 0.30 -16.14 -22.53
C PHE A 41 1.64 -15.45 -22.80
N GLY A 42 2.77 -16.10 -22.48
CA GLY A 42 4.12 -15.57 -22.64
C GLY A 42 4.57 -14.63 -21.50
N PRO A 43 5.84 -14.19 -21.52
CA PRO A 43 6.43 -13.35 -20.47
C PRO A 43 5.76 -11.97 -20.33
N GLY A 44 5.10 -11.50 -21.39
CA GLY A 44 4.33 -10.25 -21.35
C GLY A 44 3.18 -10.26 -20.35
N TRP A 45 2.73 -11.45 -19.90
CA TRP A 45 1.73 -11.60 -18.86
C TRP A 45 2.17 -10.99 -17.53
N LEU A 46 3.45 -11.09 -17.16
CA LEU A 46 3.98 -10.53 -15.91
C LEU A 46 3.78 -9.01 -15.80
N MET A 47 3.77 -8.32 -16.93
CA MET A 47 3.56 -6.87 -16.97
C MET A 47 2.10 -6.43 -16.80
N ARG A 48 1.15 -7.38 -16.79
CA ARG A 48 -0.31 -7.10 -16.82
C ARG A 48 -1.11 -7.87 -15.77
N GLY A 49 -0.72 -9.11 -15.47
CA GLY A 49 -1.45 -10.03 -14.59
C GLY A 49 -0.84 -10.21 -13.20
N GLU A 50 0.48 -10.07 -13.08
CA GLU A 50 1.21 -10.35 -11.83
C GLU A 50 1.17 -9.11 -10.92
N ALA A 51 0.29 -9.13 -9.92
CA ALA A 51 -0.03 -7.94 -9.15
C ALA A 51 1.13 -7.42 -8.29
N LEU A 52 1.96 -8.31 -7.73
CA LEU A 52 3.08 -7.91 -6.87
C LEU A 52 4.17 -7.23 -7.69
N GLY A 53 4.55 -7.79 -8.84
CA GLY A 53 5.53 -7.20 -9.76
C GLY A 53 5.06 -5.88 -10.36
N ILE A 54 3.76 -5.73 -10.65
CA ILE A 54 3.20 -4.44 -11.06
C ILE A 54 3.32 -3.42 -9.92
N TRP A 55 2.95 -3.80 -8.69
CA TRP A 55 3.08 -2.93 -7.52
C TRP A 55 4.53 -2.53 -7.24
N LEU A 56 5.45 -3.51 -7.18
CA LEU A 56 6.89 -3.29 -7.01
C LEU A 56 7.47 -2.45 -8.16
N GLY A 57 6.97 -2.62 -9.38
CA GLY A 57 7.32 -1.80 -10.53
C GLY A 57 6.90 -0.33 -10.38
N HIS A 58 5.78 -0.05 -9.69
CA HIS A 58 5.38 1.31 -9.33
C HIS A 58 6.25 1.88 -8.20
N LEU A 59 6.56 1.08 -7.17
CA LEU A 59 7.47 1.48 -6.09
C LEU A 59 8.88 1.79 -6.60
N ALA A 60 9.41 1.00 -7.53
CA ALA A 60 10.72 1.23 -8.14
C ALA A 60 10.83 2.58 -8.88
N ARG A 61 9.70 3.21 -9.24
CA ARG A 61 9.68 4.56 -9.85
C ARG A 61 9.84 5.68 -8.80
N LEU A 62 9.74 5.36 -7.52
CA LEU A 62 10.05 6.28 -6.43
C LEU A 62 11.55 6.37 -6.13
N ALA A 63 12.35 5.42 -6.60
CA ALA A 63 13.77 5.40 -6.32
C ALA A 63 14.48 6.66 -6.86
N PRO A 64 15.33 7.32 -6.05
CA PRO A 64 16.12 8.48 -6.50
C PRO A 64 17.20 8.09 -7.51
N LEU A 65 17.68 6.85 -7.46
CA LEU A 65 18.67 6.29 -8.37
C LEU A 65 17.99 5.27 -9.30
N TRP A 66 18.14 5.44 -10.60
CA TRP A 66 17.65 4.48 -11.59
C TRP A 66 18.61 4.33 -12.77
N ARG A 67 18.42 3.28 -13.56
CA ARG A 67 19.15 3.04 -14.79
C ARG A 67 18.25 3.25 -16.01
N ASP A 68 18.73 3.97 -17.00
CA ASP A 68 18.12 4.06 -18.33
C ASP A 68 19.08 3.59 -19.42
N ALA A 69 18.70 3.75 -20.69
CA ALA A 69 19.52 3.32 -21.83
C ALA A 69 20.89 4.03 -21.89
N GLY A 70 21.01 5.23 -21.30
CA GLY A 70 22.23 6.03 -21.27
C GLY A 70 23.10 5.82 -20.01
N GLY A 71 22.62 5.06 -19.03
CA GLY A 71 23.38 4.74 -17.82
C GLY A 71 22.62 4.98 -16.52
N TRP A 72 23.36 5.22 -15.44
CA TRP A 72 22.79 5.52 -14.13
C TRP A 72 22.41 7.01 -14.03
N ARG A 73 21.24 7.28 -13.44
CA ARG A 73 20.72 8.62 -13.23
C ARG A 73 20.24 8.80 -11.81
N LEU A 74 20.59 9.95 -11.25
CA LEU A 74 20.14 10.41 -9.94
C LEU A 74 19.13 11.54 -10.14
N GLY A 75 18.05 11.53 -9.37
CA GLY A 75 17.02 12.56 -9.40
C GLY A 75 16.15 12.52 -8.16
N LEU A 76 15.15 13.40 -8.13
CA LEU A 76 14.20 13.46 -7.02
C LEU A 76 13.38 12.16 -6.97
N PRO A 77 13.11 11.62 -5.75
CA PRO A 77 12.16 10.53 -5.58
C PRO A 77 10.85 10.81 -6.32
N GLY A 78 10.32 9.82 -7.02
CA GLY A 78 9.05 9.95 -7.75
C GLY A 78 9.11 10.78 -9.04
N ALA A 79 10.25 11.35 -9.44
CA ALA A 79 10.38 12.09 -10.71
C ALA A 79 9.96 11.25 -11.93
N ARG A 80 10.22 9.93 -11.89
CA ARG A 80 9.83 8.98 -12.95
C ARG A 80 8.32 8.76 -13.05
N LEU A 81 7.54 9.13 -12.04
CA LEU A 81 6.08 9.06 -12.08
C LEU A 81 5.47 10.19 -12.92
N VAL A 82 6.11 11.35 -12.95
CA VAL A 82 5.61 12.54 -13.66
C VAL A 82 5.59 12.30 -15.17
N GLY A 83 6.72 11.83 -15.72
CA GLY A 83 6.88 11.54 -17.15
C GLY A 83 6.34 10.17 -17.59
N ALA A 84 5.75 9.38 -16.68
CA ALA A 84 5.20 8.10 -17.04
C ALA A 84 3.90 8.26 -17.84
N ARG A 85 3.72 7.42 -18.86
CA ARG A 85 2.39 7.21 -19.46
C ARG A 85 1.43 6.76 -18.33
N GLY A 86 0.25 7.37 -18.27
CA GLY A 86 -0.75 7.05 -17.26
C GLY A 86 -1.13 5.57 -17.27
N VAL A 87 -1.58 5.04 -16.13
CA VAL A 87 -1.83 3.59 -15.95
C VAL A 87 -3.18 3.12 -16.52
N GLY A 88 -3.89 3.99 -17.23
CA GLY A 88 -5.27 3.76 -17.67
C GLY A 88 -6.24 3.57 -16.51
N ARG A 89 -7.50 3.27 -16.83
CA ARG A 89 -8.57 3.10 -15.83
C ARG A 89 -8.31 1.90 -14.91
N ALA A 90 -7.97 0.75 -15.48
CA ALA A 90 -7.73 -0.48 -14.71
C ALA A 90 -6.53 -0.36 -13.76
N GLY A 91 -5.44 0.28 -14.21
CA GLY A 91 -4.27 0.51 -13.38
C GLY A 91 -4.54 1.52 -12.27
N ALA A 92 -5.32 2.57 -12.54
CA ALA A 92 -5.73 3.51 -11.49
C ALA A 92 -6.58 2.82 -10.42
N VAL A 93 -7.59 2.05 -10.83
CA VAL A 93 -8.43 1.27 -9.92
C VAL A 93 -7.58 0.27 -9.11
N PHE A 94 -6.57 -0.36 -9.73
CA PHE A 94 -5.60 -1.21 -9.03
C PHE A 94 -4.79 -0.47 -7.96
N LEU A 95 -4.22 0.71 -8.26
CA LEU A 95 -3.47 1.50 -7.28
C LEU A 95 -4.36 1.91 -6.08
N MET A 96 -5.65 2.12 -6.33
CA MET A 96 -6.62 2.45 -5.29
C MET A 96 -6.99 1.23 -4.47
N ALA A 97 -6.99 0.03 -5.05
CA ALA A 97 -7.09 -1.20 -4.25
C ALA A 97 -5.83 -1.48 -3.42
N VAL A 98 -4.63 -1.16 -3.93
CA VAL A 98 -3.41 -1.27 -3.13
C VAL A 98 -3.50 -0.36 -1.90
N LEU A 99 -3.81 0.92 -2.14
CA LEU A 99 -3.97 1.91 -1.09
C LEU A 99 -5.12 1.55 -0.15
N GLY A 100 -6.28 1.18 -0.72
CA GLY A 100 -7.49 0.84 0.00
C GLY A 100 -7.36 -0.42 0.86
N ALA A 101 -6.76 -1.48 0.33
CA ALA A 101 -6.53 -2.70 1.08
C ALA A 101 -5.57 -2.46 2.25
N GLY A 102 -4.50 -1.69 2.03
CA GLY A 102 -3.57 -1.32 3.09
C GLY A 102 -4.26 -0.52 4.19
N SER A 103 -5.05 0.49 3.87
CA SER A 103 -5.74 1.25 4.91
C SER A 103 -6.90 0.50 5.56
N PHE A 104 -7.56 -0.40 4.83
CA PHE A 104 -8.59 -1.25 5.43
C PHE A 104 -7.98 -2.28 6.38
N ASP A 105 -6.76 -2.77 6.13
CA ASP A 105 -6.02 -3.63 7.07
C ASP A 105 -5.96 -2.98 8.46
N GLY A 106 -5.38 -1.79 8.55
CA GLY A 106 -5.31 -1.07 9.83
C GLY A 106 -6.68 -0.64 10.37
N LEU A 107 -7.65 -0.29 9.50
CA LEU A 107 -9.00 0.05 9.94
C LEU A 107 -9.72 -1.15 10.60
N ASN A 108 -9.58 -2.34 10.02
CA ASN A 108 -10.27 -3.57 10.43
C ASN A 108 -9.84 -4.04 11.83
N GLU A 109 -8.68 -3.59 12.32
CA GLU A 109 -8.20 -3.87 13.67
C GLU A 109 -8.70 -2.86 14.72
N THR A 110 -9.25 -1.72 14.29
CA THR A 110 -9.66 -0.66 15.22
C THR A 110 -10.92 -1.01 16.00
N PHE A 111 -10.99 -0.54 17.25
CA PHE A 111 -12.19 -0.66 18.09
C PHE A 111 -13.42 -0.04 17.43
N TRP A 112 -13.23 1.04 16.65
CA TRP A 112 -14.31 1.70 15.92
C TRP A 112 -14.95 0.76 14.89
N TRP A 113 -14.12 0.06 14.11
CA TRP A 113 -14.61 -0.89 13.12
C TRP A 113 -15.31 -2.07 13.78
N LEU A 114 -14.70 -2.65 14.82
CA LEU A 114 -15.29 -3.77 15.57
C LEU A 114 -16.64 -3.39 16.15
N ALA A 115 -16.77 -2.20 16.75
CA ALA A 115 -18.04 -1.69 17.23
C ALA A 115 -19.07 -1.50 16.10
N LEU A 116 -18.64 -1.03 14.93
CA LEU A 116 -19.52 -0.87 13.75
C LEU A 116 -20.12 -2.20 13.28
N ILE A 117 -19.34 -3.28 13.34
CA ILE A 117 -19.82 -4.63 12.99
C ILE A 117 -20.45 -5.39 14.17
N GLY A 118 -20.66 -4.72 15.31
CA GLY A 118 -21.31 -5.30 16.49
C GLY A 118 -20.43 -6.27 17.30
N VAL A 119 -19.11 -6.20 17.14
CA VAL A 119 -18.13 -7.02 17.87
C VAL A 119 -17.56 -6.24 19.05
N ASN A 120 -17.59 -6.85 20.24
CA ASN A 120 -16.91 -6.29 21.41
C ASN A 120 -15.38 -6.43 21.24
N PRO A 121 -14.61 -5.33 21.16
CA PRO A 121 -13.16 -5.40 20.95
C PRO A 121 -12.40 -6.10 22.08
N LEU A 122 -12.93 -6.07 23.30
CA LEU A 122 -12.31 -6.70 24.47
C LEU A 122 -12.60 -8.21 24.57
N GLU A 123 -13.56 -8.69 23.78
CA GLU A 123 -13.99 -10.09 23.74
C GLU A 123 -14.06 -10.55 22.27
N PHE A 124 -12.96 -10.35 21.54
CA PHE A 124 -12.90 -10.65 20.11
C PHE A 124 -13.20 -12.14 19.85
N PRO A 125 -14.26 -12.49 19.09
CA PRO A 125 -14.71 -13.87 18.90
C PRO A 125 -13.79 -14.70 17.99
N GLY A 126 -12.70 -14.10 17.49
CA GLY A 126 -11.78 -14.70 16.54
C GLY A 126 -12.10 -14.34 15.09
N ARG A 127 -11.07 -14.43 14.23
CA ARG A 127 -11.13 -14.01 12.82
C ARG A 127 -12.17 -14.79 12.01
N SER A 128 -12.46 -16.04 12.37
CA SER A 128 -13.46 -16.86 11.70
C SER A 128 -14.89 -16.33 11.83
N ALA A 129 -15.19 -15.54 12.86
CA ALA A 129 -16.52 -15.00 13.10
C ALA A 129 -16.81 -13.72 12.29
N VAL A 130 -15.77 -13.08 11.72
CA VAL A 130 -15.86 -11.77 11.04
C VAL A 130 -15.45 -11.82 9.56
N ILE A 131 -15.29 -13.01 8.98
CA ILE A 131 -14.81 -13.18 7.60
C ILE A 131 -15.69 -12.40 6.61
N GLY A 132 -17.02 -12.51 6.75
CA GLY A 132 -17.97 -11.87 5.83
C GLY A 132 -17.89 -10.35 5.90
N GLU A 133 -17.85 -9.82 7.12
CA GLU A 133 -17.75 -8.41 7.46
C GLU A 133 -16.42 -7.83 6.96
N THR A 134 -15.30 -8.52 7.17
CA THR A 134 -13.98 -8.12 6.68
C THR A 134 -13.92 -8.12 5.15
N LEU A 135 -14.46 -9.13 4.47
CA LEU A 135 -14.50 -9.15 3.00
C LEU A 135 -15.39 -8.06 2.42
N ALA A 136 -16.57 -7.84 3.00
CA ALA A 136 -17.48 -6.79 2.60
C ALA A 136 -16.88 -5.40 2.84
N GLY A 137 -16.27 -5.20 4.02
CA GLY A 137 -15.56 -3.97 4.39
C GLY A 137 -14.42 -3.66 3.43
N LEU A 138 -13.57 -4.65 3.12
CA LEU A 138 -12.47 -4.52 2.16
C LEU A 138 -12.99 -4.08 0.78
N GLY A 139 -14.02 -4.76 0.26
CA GLY A 139 -14.62 -4.45 -1.03
C GLY A 139 -15.24 -3.05 -1.07
N LEU A 140 -16.04 -2.71 -0.06
CA LEU A 140 -16.71 -1.41 0.06
C LEU A 140 -15.72 -0.27 0.23
N PHE A 141 -14.68 -0.46 1.05
CA PHE A 141 -13.66 0.56 1.28
C PHE A 141 -12.87 0.85 0.01
N CYS A 142 -12.40 -0.19 -0.71
CA CYS A 142 -11.72 -0.02 -1.99
C CYS A 142 -12.63 0.64 -3.04
N ALA A 143 -13.90 0.23 -3.14
CA ALA A 143 -14.85 0.81 -4.08
C ALA A 143 -15.16 2.28 -3.75
N GLY A 144 -15.37 2.59 -2.47
CA GLY A 144 -15.57 3.95 -1.97
C GLY A 144 -14.38 4.86 -2.26
N LEU A 145 -13.16 4.35 -2.06
CA LEU A 145 -11.93 5.10 -2.36
C LEU A 145 -11.82 5.43 -3.86
N VAL A 146 -12.12 4.47 -4.73
CA VAL A 146 -12.17 4.70 -6.18
C VAL A 146 -13.21 5.76 -6.54
N ALA A 147 -14.41 5.66 -5.96
CA ALA A 147 -15.52 6.58 -6.24
C ALA A 147 -15.20 8.02 -5.80
N VAL A 148 -14.70 8.19 -4.57
CA VAL A 148 -14.32 9.51 -4.03
C VAL A 148 -13.18 10.11 -4.84
N PHE A 149 -12.15 9.34 -5.17
CA PHE A 149 -11.05 9.85 -6.00
C PHE A 149 -11.49 10.21 -7.42
N ALA A 150 -12.35 9.40 -8.05
CA ALA A 150 -12.93 9.74 -9.34
C ALA A 150 -13.74 11.05 -9.27
N ALA A 151 -14.52 11.23 -8.21
CA ALA A 151 -15.30 12.45 -7.99
C ALA A 151 -14.40 13.68 -7.80
N THR A 152 -13.29 13.58 -7.05
CA THR A 152 -12.37 14.71 -6.84
C THR A 152 -11.63 15.07 -8.11
N VAL A 153 -11.19 14.10 -8.92
CA VAL A 153 -10.60 14.33 -10.24
C VAL A 153 -11.61 15.01 -11.18
N MET A 154 -12.86 14.53 -11.20
CA MET A 154 -13.93 15.12 -12.02
C MET A 154 -14.24 16.56 -11.60
N ALA A 155 -14.35 16.82 -10.29
CA ALA A 155 -14.56 18.15 -9.74
C ALA A 155 -13.39 19.08 -10.08
N GLY A 156 -12.16 18.60 -9.97
CA GLY A 156 -10.97 19.36 -10.35
C GLY A 156 -10.98 19.79 -11.81
N LEU A 157 -11.25 18.84 -12.72
CA LEU A 157 -11.35 19.14 -14.16
C LEU A 157 -12.54 20.05 -14.50
N ALA A 158 -13.63 19.97 -13.73
CA ALA A 158 -14.77 20.85 -13.89
C ALA A 158 -14.41 22.32 -13.66
N LEU A 159 -13.60 22.61 -12.63
CA LEU A 159 -13.17 23.98 -12.28
C LEU A 159 -12.38 24.67 -13.39
N VAL A 160 -11.77 23.90 -14.30
CA VAL A 160 -10.91 24.41 -15.38
C VAL A 160 -11.42 24.08 -16.79
N GLY A 161 -12.70 23.67 -16.89
CA GLY A 161 -13.37 23.38 -18.16
C GLY A 161 -12.76 22.21 -18.95
N ALA A 162 -12.11 21.24 -18.27
CA ALA A 162 -11.33 20.18 -18.91
C ALA A 162 -11.89 18.76 -18.67
N ARG A 163 -13.20 18.62 -18.40
CA ARG A 163 -13.84 17.32 -18.10
C ARG A 163 -13.58 16.22 -19.15
N ALA A 164 -13.42 16.60 -20.42
CA ALA A 164 -13.09 15.68 -21.50
C ALA A 164 -11.78 14.89 -21.27
N ARG A 165 -10.89 15.39 -20.41
CA ARG A 165 -9.60 14.76 -20.07
C ARG A 165 -9.67 13.80 -18.88
N PHE A 166 -10.87 13.46 -18.40
CA PHE A 166 -11.06 12.62 -17.21
C PHE A 166 -10.26 11.32 -17.25
N ALA A 167 -10.32 10.57 -18.35
CA ALA A 167 -9.63 9.29 -18.45
C ALA A 167 -8.09 9.41 -18.34
N GLU A 168 -7.53 10.49 -18.92
CA GLU A 168 -6.11 10.81 -18.82
C GLU A 168 -5.75 11.21 -17.39
N ALA A 169 -6.48 12.19 -16.83
CA ALA A 169 -6.23 12.72 -15.49
C ALA A 169 -6.35 11.64 -14.41
N PHE A 170 -7.41 10.81 -14.47
CA PHE A 170 -7.63 9.72 -13.53
C PHE A 170 -6.48 8.71 -13.55
N GLY A 171 -6.02 8.32 -14.75
CA GLY A 171 -4.91 7.39 -14.92
C GLY A 171 -3.54 7.96 -14.52
N ARG A 172 -3.31 9.25 -14.73
CA ARG A 172 -2.03 9.90 -14.36
C ARG A 172 -2.00 10.26 -12.88
N LEU A 173 -3.03 10.91 -12.36
CA LEU A 173 -3.11 11.31 -10.96
C LEU A 173 -3.14 10.09 -10.01
N ALA A 174 -3.62 8.93 -10.45
CA ALA A 174 -3.49 7.72 -9.62
C ALA A 174 -2.05 7.36 -9.28
N LEU A 175 -1.08 7.70 -10.14
CA LEU A 175 0.35 7.51 -9.85
C LEU A 175 0.82 8.36 -8.67
N SER A 176 0.19 9.50 -8.40
CA SER A 176 0.54 10.33 -7.26
C SER A 176 0.13 9.71 -5.93
N LEU A 177 -0.67 8.63 -5.92
CA LEU A 177 -1.02 7.93 -4.70
C LEU A 177 0.02 6.88 -4.29
N VAL A 178 0.94 6.49 -5.18
CA VAL A 178 2.00 5.50 -4.90
C VAL A 178 2.87 5.92 -3.70
N PRO A 179 3.32 7.19 -3.57
CA PRO A 179 4.04 7.63 -2.38
C PRO A 179 3.22 7.57 -1.07
N ILE A 180 1.91 7.85 -1.11
CA ILE A 180 1.03 7.72 0.07
C ILE A 180 0.94 6.26 0.49
N ALA A 181 0.70 5.36 -0.48
CA ALA A 181 0.64 3.93 -0.23
C ALA A 181 1.95 3.42 0.38
N LEU A 182 3.11 3.85 -0.12
CA LEU A 182 4.40 3.49 0.47
C LEU A 182 4.56 4.04 1.89
N GLY A 183 4.27 5.33 2.10
CA GLY A 183 4.41 5.97 3.42
C GLY A 183 3.54 5.29 4.48
N TYR A 184 2.29 4.98 4.14
CA TYR A 184 1.39 4.23 5.00
C TYR A 184 1.87 2.80 5.24
N HIS A 185 2.30 2.08 4.20
CA HIS A 185 2.80 0.71 4.34
C HIS A 185 4.01 0.63 5.28
N LEU A 186 4.98 1.54 5.12
CA LEU A 186 6.14 1.62 6.01
C LEU A 186 5.73 1.95 7.44
N ALA A 187 4.81 2.88 7.63
CA ALA A 187 4.34 3.26 8.97
C ALA A 187 3.60 2.10 9.65
N HIS A 188 2.63 1.51 8.95
CA HIS A 188 1.76 0.47 9.49
C HIS A 188 2.54 -0.80 9.84
N TYR A 189 3.46 -1.24 8.98
CA TYR A 189 4.22 -2.48 9.20
C TYR A 189 5.57 -2.29 9.91
N LEU A 190 5.91 -1.08 10.41
CA LEU A 190 7.20 -0.86 11.06
C LEU A 190 7.40 -1.76 12.28
N THR A 191 6.40 -1.87 13.14
CA THR A 191 6.47 -2.69 14.37
C THR A 191 6.54 -4.18 14.04
N VAL A 192 5.76 -4.63 13.07
CA VAL A 192 5.80 -5.99 12.52
C VAL A 192 7.19 -6.28 11.95
N LEU A 193 7.78 -5.37 11.20
CA LEU A 193 9.13 -5.51 10.63
C LEU A 193 10.19 -5.62 11.73
N LEU A 194 10.10 -4.83 12.80
CA LEU A 194 11.05 -4.88 13.92
C LEU A 194 11.02 -6.23 14.65
N VAL A 195 9.85 -6.85 14.79
CA VAL A 195 9.69 -8.16 15.43
C VAL A 195 10.04 -9.28 14.45
N ASN A 196 9.41 -9.31 13.28
CA ASN A 196 9.59 -10.38 12.29
C ASN A 196 10.97 -10.35 11.64
N GLY A 197 11.65 -9.20 11.61
CA GLY A 197 13.06 -9.11 11.23
C GLY A 197 13.97 -9.92 12.16
N GLN A 198 13.68 -9.97 13.46
CA GLN A 198 14.42 -10.80 14.41
C GLN A 198 14.17 -12.29 14.15
N TYR A 199 12.92 -12.68 13.89
CA TYR A 199 12.59 -14.05 13.49
C TYR A 199 13.26 -14.46 12.18
N LEU A 200 13.30 -13.56 11.19
CA LEU A 200 13.99 -13.80 9.92
C LEU A 200 15.48 -14.04 10.15
N LEU A 201 16.14 -13.23 11.00
CA LEU A 201 17.55 -13.44 11.34
C LEU A 201 17.78 -14.79 12.02
N ALA A 202 16.92 -15.18 12.97
CA ALA A 202 16.98 -16.48 13.60
C ALA A 202 16.83 -17.63 12.58
N MET A 203 15.87 -17.51 11.66
CA MET A 203 15.62 -18.50 10.61
C MET A 203 16.75 -18.57 9.58
N LEU A 204 17.40 -17.45 9.24
CA LEU A 204 18.58 -17.48 8.37
C LEU A 204 19.78 -18.13 9.05
N ASN A 205 19.88 -18.03 10.39
CA ASN A 205 20.95 -18.65 11.16
C ASN A 205 20.78 -20.18 11.28
N ASP A 206 19.55 -20.65 11.54
CA ASP A 206 19.18 -22.08 11.60
C ASP A 206 17.94 -22.42 10.75
N PRO A 207 18.05 -22.49 9.41
CA PRO A 207 16.89 -22.63 8.52
C PRO A 207 16.09 -23.91 8.67
N LEU A 208 16.72 -24.98 9.17
CA LEU A 208 16.08 -26.29 9.35
C LEU A 208 15.73 -26.58 10.81
N ALA A 209 15.95 -25.63 11.72
CA ALA A 209 15.81 -25.82 13.16
C ALA A 209 16.57 -27.07 13.68
N ARG A 210 17.79 -27.28 13.18
CA ARG A 210 18.65 -28.45 13.51
C ARG A 210 19.88 -28.07 14.35
N GLY A 211 19.92 -26.83 14.85
CA GLY A 211 21.05 -26.28 15.59
C GLY A 211 22.18 -25.77 14.72
N ALA A 212 21.91 -25.40 13.45
CA ALA A 212 22.91 -24.74 12.62
C ALA A 212 23.19 -23.30 13.12
N ASP A 213 24.40 -22.81 12.85
CA ASP A 213 24.83 -21.44 13.17
C ASP A 213 25.50 -20.82 11.94
N LEU A 214 24.74 -20.65 10.86
CA LEU A 214 25.28 -20.26 9.54
C LEU A 214 25.83 -18.83 9.52
N LEU A 215 25.32 -17.95 10.38
CA LEU A 215 25.69 -16.54 10.48
C LEU A 215 26.60 -16.27 11.70
N GLY A 216 26.91 -17.28 12.52
CA GLY A 216 27.73 -17.11 13.72
C GLY A 216 27.06 -16.25 14.81
N LEU A 217 25.72 -16.20 14.80
CA LEU A 217 24.93 -15.39 15.74
C LEU A 217 24.66 -16.13 17.05
N GLY A 218 24.91 -17.44 17.10
CA GLY A 218 24.50 -18.28 18.22
C GLY A 218 22.97 -18.27 18.40
N HIS A 219 22.51 -18.31 19.66
CA HIS A 219 21.09 -18.34 19.96
C HIS A 219 20.46 -16.93 19.87
N VAL A 220 19.73 -16.67 18.78
CA VAL A 220 19.00 -15.42 18.58
C VAL A 220 17.75 -15.41 19.45
N HIS A 221 17.62 -14.41 20.33
CA HIS A 221 16.45 -14.21 21.17
C HIS A 221 15.60 -13.06 20.61
N VAL A 222 14.33 -13.35 20.30
CA VAL A 222 13.39 -12.31 19.88
C VAL A 222 12.95 -11.49 21.09
N THR A 223 13.08 -10.17 21.01
CA THR A 223 12.73 -9.25 22.08
C THR A 223 11.68 -8.26 21.61
N THR A 224 10.80 -7.85 22.53
CA THR A 224 9.75 -6.84 22.33
C THR A 224 9.81 -5.71 23.36
N SER A 225 10.88 -5.66 24.16
CA SER A 225 11.02 -4.69 25.26
C SER A 225 11.03 -3.23 24.81
N PHE A 226 11.30 -2.96 23.53
CA PHE A 226 11.21 -1.63 22.93
C PHE A 226 9.76 -1.11 22.78
N PHE A 227 8.74 -1.95 23.01
CA PHE A 227 7.36 -1.49 23.15
C PHE A 227 7.01 -1.03 24.58
N ASN A 228 7.88 -1.31 25.56
CA ASN A 228 7.61 -1.03 26.98
C ASN A 228 8.40 0.18 27.53
N ARG A 229 9.15 0.90 26.68
CA ARG A 229 9.89 2.10 27.07
C ARG A 229 9.35 3.29 26.31
N LEU A 230 9.03 4.36 27.04
CA LEU A 230 8.45 5.58 26.45
C LEU A 230 9.33 6.18 25.35
N GLU A 231 10.65 6.17 25.54
CA GLU A 231 11.62 6.72 24.57
C GLU A 231 11.58 5.98 23.22
N THR A 232 11.56 4.65 23.25
CA THR A 232 11.55 3.83 22.02
C THR A 232 10.19 3.87 21.35
N VAL A 233 9.10 3.84 22.11
CA VAL A 233 7.73 4.01 21.56
C VAL A 233 7.58 5.37 20.89
N ARG A 234 8.11 6.44 21.51
CA ARG A 234 8.11 7.78 20.90
C ARG A 234 8.88 7.81 19.59
N LEU A 235 10.04 7.15 19.51
CA LEU A 235 10.82 7.08 18.28
C LEU A 235 10.07 6.33 17.17
N ILE A 236 9.44 5.20 17.51
CA ILE A 236 8.61 4.42 16.58
C ILE A 236 7.46 5.29 16.06
N TRP A 237 6.74 5.96 16.95
CA TRP A 237 5.64 6.85 16.58
C TRP A 237 6.08 7.97 15.64
N LEU A 238 7.20 8.62 15.94
CA LEU A 238 7.75 9.69 15.09
C LEU A 238 8.21 9.15 13.74
N ALA A 239 8.78 7.95 13.68
CA ALA A 239 9.18 7.32 12.42
C ALA A 239 7.96 6.96 11.55
N GLN A 240 6.91 6.39 12.16
CA GLN A 240 5.66 6.05 11.47
C GLN A 240 4.94 7.31 10.95
N GLY A 241 4.75 8.32 11.81
CA GLY A 241 4.18 9.60 11.42
C GLY A 241 5.02 10.32 10.35
N GLY A 242 6.36 10.28 10.50
CA GLY A 242 7.29 10.82 9.52
C GLY A 242 7.17 10.14 8.15
N ALA A 243 7.06 8.81 8.10
CA ALA A 243 6.86 8.07 6.85
C ALA A 243 5.55 8.46 6.14
N ILE A 244 4.46 8.61 6.88
CA ILE A 244 3.16 9.07 6.35
C ILE A 244 3.27 10.50 5.79
N VAL A 245 3.85 11.43 6.56
CA VAL A 245 3.97 12.83 6.16
C VAL A 245 4.88 12.99 4.94
N LEU A 246 6.04 12.33 4.93
CA LEU A 246 6.97 12.37 3.79
C LEU A 246 6.34 11.75 2.53
N GLY A 247 5.64 10.62 2.68
CA GLY A 247 4.87 10.01 1.60
C GLY A 247 3.82 10.97 1.03
N HIS A 248 3.08 11.67 1.90
CA HIS A 248 2.09 12.66 1.47
C HIS A 248 2.70 13.87 0.77
N VAL A 249 3.79 14.45 1.31
CA VAL A 249 4.48 15.58 0.67
C VAL A 249 4.94 15.20 -0.73
N LEU A 250 5.58 14.04 -0.86
CA LEU A 250 6.03 13.55 -2.17
C LEU A 250 4.84 13.33 -3.12
N ALA A 251 3.73 12.79 -2.62
CA ALA A 251 2.52 12.60 -3.40
C ALA A 251 1.94 13.91 -3.93
N VAL A 252 1.86 14.96 -3.09
CA VAL A 252 1.37 16.29 -3.50
C VAL A 252 2.27 16.90 -4.58
N LEU A 253 3.59 16.79 -4.41
CA LEU A 253 4.55 17.26 -5.42
C LEU A 253 4.40 16.52 -6.76
N VAL A 254 4.28 15.19 -6.72
CA VAL A 254 4.06 14.38 -7.92
C VAL A 254 2.72 14.72 -8.58
N ALA A 255 1.65 14.85 -7.78
CA ALA A 255 0.35 15.26 -8.30
C ALA A 255 0.47 16.60 -9.02
N HIS A 256 1.08 17.61 -8.39
CA HIS A 256 1.23 18.96 -8.94
C HIS A 256 2.03 18.96 -10.25
N ALA A 257 3.15 18.25 -10.27
CA ALA A 257 3.94 18.09 -11.48
C ALA A 257 3.14 17.41 -12.61
N ILE A 258 2.34 16.38 -12.31
CA ILE A 258 1.47 15.71 -13.29
C ILE A 258 0.38 16.68 -13.81
N ALA A 259 -0.26 17.46 -12.94
CA ALA A 259 -1.29 18.40 -13.35
C ALA A 259 -0.73 19.53 -14.23
N ARG A 260 0.45 20.06 -13.89
CA ARG A 260 1.16 21.05 -14.72
C ARG A 260 1.54 20.49 -16.08
N ASP A 261 2.14 19.31 -16.13
CA ASP A 261 2.49 18.64 -17.38
C ASP A 261 1.26 18.38 -18.26
N MET A 262 0.15 17.98 -17.64
CA MET A 262 -1.10 17.72 -18.34
C MET A 262 -1.74 19.02 -18.87
N LEU A 263 -1.88 20.06 -18.05
CA LEU A 263 -2.68 21.25 -18.37
C LEU A 263 -1.91 22.41 -18.99
N GLY A 264 -0.57 22.41 -18.90
CA GLY A 264 0.33 23.39 -19.50
C GLY A 264 0.29 24.81 -18.87
N ASP A 265 -0.58 25.03 -17.88
CA ASP A 265 -0.78 26.31 -17.21
C ASP A 265 -0.82 26.12 -15.69
N ASP A 266 -0.03 26.91 -14.97
CA ASP A 266 0.18 26.78 -13.53
C ASP A 266 -1.09 27.07 -12.73
N ARG A 267 -1.87 28.07 -13.16
CA ARG A 267 -3.12 28.46 -12.49
C ARG A 267 -4.19 27.39 -12.66
N ARG A 268 -4.35 26.85 -13.86
CA ARG A 268 -5.27 25.74 -14.15
C ARG A 268 -4.83 24.47 -13.42
N ALA A 269 -3.53 24.18 -13.38
CA ALA A 269 -3.00 23.07 -12.59
C ALA A 269 -3.41 23.23 -11.12
N ALA A 270 -3.09 24.35 -10.48
CA ALA A 270 -3.44 24.59 -9.08
C ALA A 270 -4.96 24.50 -8.81
N LEU A 271 -5.79 25.14 -9.63
CA LEU A 271 -7.25 25.11 -9.47
C LEU A 271 -7.82 23.70 -9.63
N SER A 272 -7.37 22.95 -10.64
CA SER A 272 -7.82 21.58 -10.87
C SER A 272 -7.44 20.62 -9.74
N GLN A 273 -6.44 20.99 -8.95
CA GLN A 273 -5.94 20.14 -7.87
C GLN A 273 -6.58 20.40 -6.53
N LEU A 274 -7.29 21.50 -6.32
CA LEU A 274 -7.89 21.80 -5.02
C LEU A 274 -8.70 20.61 -4.47
N PRO A 275 -9.63 19.98 -5.22
CA PRO A 275 -10.39 18.85 -4.69
C PRO A 275 -9.53 17.61 -4.43
N VAL A 276 -8.53 17.35 -5.28
CA VAL A 276 -7.61 16.22 -5.13
C VAL A 276 -6.70 16.42 -3.91
N ALA A 277 -6.21 17.64 -3.69
CA ALA A 277 -5.39 17.99 -2.54
C ALA A 277 -6.18 17.84 -1.23
N VAL A 278 -7.44 18.30 -1.18
CA VAL A 278 -8.32 18.07 -0.01
C VAL A 278 -8.47 16.57 0.25
N PHE A 279 -8.74 15.77 -0.79
CA PHE A 279 -8.81 14.32 -0.66
C PHE A 279 -7.51 13.72 -0.11
N MET A 280 -6.36 14.10 -0.66
CA MET A 280 -5.06 13.58 -0.21
C MET A 280 -4.76 13.96 1.24
N THR A 281 -5.10 15.18 1.67
CA THR A 281 -4.93 15.62 3.07
C THR A 281 -5.86 14.88 4.02
N ALA A 282 -7.14 14.74 3.66
CA ALA A 282 -8.10 13.96 4.43
C ALA A 282 -7.67 12.49 4.55
N TYR A 283 -7.09 11.94 3.49
CA TYR A 283 -6.56 10.57 3.51
C TYR A 283 -5.33 10.42 4.40
N THR A 284 -4.44 11.41 4.43
CA THR A 284 -3.30 11.42 5.37
C THR A 284 -3.78 11.51 6.81
N TRP A 285 -4.80 12.33 7.08
CA TRP A 285 -5.43 12.40 8.40
C TRP A 285 -6.04 11.06 8.79
N LEU A 286 -6.74 10.39 7.88
CA LEU A 286 -7.25 9.04 8.08
C LEU A 286 -6.11 8.07 8.43
N GLY A 287 -5.00 8.09 7.70
CA GLY A 287 -3.85 7.23 7.96
C GLY A 287 -3.22 7.47 9.34
N LEU A 288 -3.06 8.73 9.74
CA LEU A 288 -2.56 9.09 11.08
C LEU A 288 -3.55 8.70 12.18
N TRP A 289 -4.86 8.84 11.91
CA TRP A 289 -5.90 8.42 12.85
C TRP A 289 -5.92 6.90 13.02
N ILE A 290 -5.83 6.12 11.94
CA ILE A 290 -5.73 4.65 12.00
C ILE A 290 -4.52 4.23 12.83
N LEU A 291 -3.38 4.90 12.64
CA LEU A 291 -2.17 4.63 13.43
C LEU A 291 -2.35 4.94 14.92
N ALA A 292 -3.14 5.96 15.25
CA ALA A 292 -3.42 6.39 16.63
C ALA A 292 -4.54 5.58 17.30
N ALA A 293 -5.37 4.90 16.50
CA ALA A 293 -6.59 4.30 16.98
C ALA A 293 -6.29 3.09 17.87
N PRO A 294 -7.08 2.88 18.94
CA PRO A 294 -6.97 1.66 19.74
C PRO A 294 -7.39 0.45 18.89
N THR A 295 -6.56 -0.59 18.95
CA THR A 295 -6.74 -1.86 18.24
C THR A 295 -6.93 -3.01 19.22
N ALA A 296 -7.61 -4.07 18.77
CA ALA A 296 -7.82 -5.31 19.54
C ALA A 296 -6.59 -6.23 19.54
#